data_AF-A0A2S2Q585-F1
#
_entry.id   AF-A0A2S2Q585-F1
#
_cell.length_a   1.000
_cell.length_b   1.000
_cell.length_c   1.000
_cell.angle_alpha   90.00
_cell.angle_beta   90.00
_cell.angle_gamma   90.00
#
_symmetry.space_group_name_H-M   'P 1'
#
loop_
_entity.id
_entity.type
_entity.pdbx_description
1 polymer ?
#
loop_
_entity_poly.entity_id
_entity_poly.type
_entity_poly.pdbx_seq_one_letter_code
_entity_poly.pdbx_strand_id
1 'polypeptide(L)'
;MKLLHLVVLASGRNVCTKMKPDNHAVFRTIGCMFYGLRAKCISSRSPRNNHWLDNAKDEYTETEISEMKTFLNVITVFTAYPMYWALYEQSSRWTLQATLMDGRLEYLDWSIKADQMQMITSIFGLVFLFLFNYTLYPLLKKLGVRKPLQNITLSSCLAVIGFIFAALLQFEINGDDPVIPPKEGRLNIYNGFDCNVILHSPTLHVDKLGALEMINVNYMPISQEEIVEIKLQFDAACTFVPENVTLNTTVTVAEGKEISYYLTRSNLTTIELTRIGIYDNLTKNKHGNPIL
;
A
#
# COMPACT_ATOMS: atom_id res chain seq x y z
N MET A 1 -31.30 -0.21 8.31
CA MET A 1 -30.62 1.08 8.04
C MET A 1 -30.92 1.67 6.67
N LYS A 2 -30.86 0.90 5.56
CA LYS A 2 -31.10 1.43 4.19
C LYS A 2 -32.50 2.05 3.95
N LEU A 3 -33.55 1.49 4.55
CA LEU A 3 -34.93 2.02 4.46
C LEU A 3 -35.08 3.39 5.14
N LEU A 4 -34.39 3.63 6.25
CA LEU A 4 -34.43 4.90 6.98
C LEU A 4 -33.87 6.04 6.13
N HIS A 5 -32.74 5.81 5.44
CA HIS A 5 -32.16 6.78 4.51
C HIS A 5 -33.09 7.09 3.33
N LEU A 6 -33.79 6.09 2.80
CA LEU A 6 -34.76 6.26 1.72
C LEU A 6 -35.95 7.13 2.13
N VAL A 7 -36.48 6.91 3.34
CA VAL A 7 -37.58 7.70 3.89
C VAL A 7 -37.17 9.15 4.17
N VAL A 8 -35.98 9.37 4.75
CA VAL A 8 -35.43 10.72 4.99
C VAL A 8 -35.18 11.46 3.67
N LEU A 9 -34.60 10.79 2.67
CA LEU A 9 -34.36 11.38 1.35
C LEU A 9 -35.68 11.68 0.60
N ALA A 10 -36.68 10.80 0.72
CA ALA A 10 -38.01 11.00 0.13
C ALA A 10 -38.74 12.19 0.76
N SER A 11 -38.64 12.35 2.09
CA SER A 11 -39.23 13.47 2.82
C SER A 11 -38.58 14.82 2.47
N GLY A 12 -37.26 14.84 2.26
CA GLY A 12 -36.50 16.06 1.88
C GLY A 12 -36.67 16.53 0.43
N ARG A 13 -37.22 15.70 -0.48
CA ARG A 13 -37.39 16.07 -1.90
C ARG A 13 -38.30 17.27 -2.13
N ASN A 14 -39.24 17.52 -1.22
CA ASN A 14 -40.20 18.63 -1.34
C ASN A 14 -39.62 19.97 -0.86
N VAL A 15 -38.50 19.94 -0.12
CA VAL A 15 -37.79 21.13 0.38
C VAL A 15 -36.64 21.52 -0.56
N CYS A 16 -36.18 20.59 -1.40
CA CYS A 16 -35.16 20.86 -2.40
C CYS A 16 -35.76 21.64 -3.59
N THR A 17 -35.42 22.92 -3.71
CA THR A 17 -35.65 23.67 -4.94
C THR A 17 -34.95 22.97 -6.11
N LYS A 18 -35.73 22.46 -7.05
CA LYS A 18 -35.21 21.84 -8.28
C LYS A 18 -34.64 22.94 -9.18
N MET A 19 -33.35 23.26 -9.03
CA MET A 19 -32.62 24.04 -10.03
C MET A 19 -32.52 23.19 -11.30
N LYS A 20 -32.91 23.75 -12.45
CA LYS A 20 -32.69 23.10 -13.74
C LYS A 20 -31.17 22.94 -13.93
N PRO A 21 -30.65 21.75 -14.24
CA PRO A 21 -29.25 21.61 -14.62
C PRO A 21 -29.05 22.32 -15.95
N ASP A 22 -28.36 23.46 -15.92
CA ASP A 22 -28.03 24.21 -17.11
C ASP A 22 -26.85 23.52 -17.80
N ASN A 23 -27.13 22.46 -18.57
CA ASN A 23 -26.10 21.65 -19.24
C ASN A 23 -25.15 22.53 -20.07
N HIS A 24 -25.63 23.66 -20.60
CA HIS A 24 -24.82 24.63 -21.30
C HIS A 24 -23.74 25.29 -20.45
N ALA A 25 -23.94 25.48 -19.14
CA ALA A 25 -22.98 26.20 -18.29
C ALA A 25 -21.65 25.44 -18.15
N VAL A 26 -21.70 24.12 -18.00
CA VAL A 26 -20.49 23.28 -17.89
C VAL A 26 -19.72 23.25 -19.21
N PHE A 27 -20.41 23.04 -20.33
CA PHE A 27 -19.75 23.05 -21.64
C PHE A 27 -19.20 24.44 -22.01
N ARG A 28 -19.87 25.51 -21.60
CA ARG A 28 -19.45 26.91 -21.85
C ARG A 28 -18.22 27.28 -21.02
N THR A 29 -18.13 26.84 -19.76
CA THR A 29 -16.93 27.04 -18.91
C THR A 29 -15.73 26.24 -19.41
N ILE A 30 -15.93 24.98 -19.82
CA ILE A 30 -14.89 24.17 -20.45
C ILE A 30 -14.43 24.81 -21.77
N GLY A 31 -15.37 25.26 -22.61
CA GLY A 31 -15.10 25.99 -23.84
C GLY A 31 -14.27 27.25 -23.61
N CYS A 32 -14.61 28.05 -22.59
CA CYS A 32 -13.87 29.26 -22.21
C CYS A 32 -12.42 28.95 -21.84
N MET A 33 -12.19 27.83 -21.12
CA MET A 33 -10.84 27.37 -20.77
C MET A 33 -10.02 27.04 -22.02
N PHE A 34 -10.58 26.20 -22.89
CA PHE A 34 -9.90 25.74 -24.09
C PHE A 34 -9.68 26.89 -25.08
N TYR A 35 -10.63 27.80 -25.21
CA TYR A 35 -10.49 29.00 -26.05
C TYR A 35 -9.36 29.89 -25.54
N GLY A 36 -9.33 30.22 -24.24
CA GLY A 36 -8.26 31.02 -23.66
C GLY A 36 -6.87 30.36 -23.79
N LEU A 37 -6.79 29.04 -23.61
CA LEU A 37 -5.55 28.27 -23.80
C LEU A 37 -5.12 28.25 -25.27
N ARG A 38 -6.06 28.02 -26.19
CA ARG A 38 -5.82 28.03 -27.64
C ARG A 38 -5.35 29.40 -28.10
N ALA A 39 -6.01 30.47 -27.66
CA ALA A 39 -5.62 31.85 -27.95
C ALA A 39 -4.19 32.15 -27.43
N LYS A 40 -3.83 31.65 -26.24
CA LYS A 40 -2.47 31.77 -25.69
C LYS A 40 -1.42 30.98 -26.50
N CYS A 41 -1.75 29.77 -26.96
CA CYS A 41 -0.82 28.94 -27.73
C CYS A 41 -0.63 29.42 -29.17
N ILE A 42 -1.65 30.04 -29.77
CA ILE A 42 -1.61 30.54 -31.15
C ILE A 42 -1.07 31.98 -31.21
N SER A 43 -1.35 32.81 -30.20
CA SER A 43 -0.86 34.18 -30.13
C SER A 43 0.43 34.30 -29.30
N SER A 44 1.56 34.48 -29.99
CA SER A 44 2.83 34.89 -29.36
C SER A 44 2.80 36.34 -28.83
N ARG A 45 1.75 37.12 -29.14
CA ARG A 45 1.52 38.51 -28.70
C ARG A 45 0.39 38.57 -27.68
N SER A 46 0.60 38.02 -26.48
CA SER A 46 -0.28 38.35 -25.36
C SER A 46 0.30 39.55 -24.62
N PRO A 47 -0.47 40.62 -24.33
CA PRO A 47 0.02 41.75 -23.54
C PRO A 47 0.51 41.23 -22.19
N ARG A 48 1.78 41.53 -21.86
CA ARG A 48 2.57 40.88 -20.79
C ARG A 48 2.00 41.02 -19.37
N ASN A 49 0.93 41.80 -19.18
CA ASN A 49 0.40 42.21 -17.87
C ASN A 49 -1.03 41.74 -17.56
N ASN A 50 -1.76 41.09 -18.47
CA ASN A 50 -3.12 40.60 -18.22
C ASN A 50 -3.17 39.07 -18.09
N HIS A 51 -4.18 38.55 -17.38
CA HIS A 51 -4.34 37.11 -17.17
C HIS A 51 -4.67 36.44 -18.52
N TRP A 52 -4.12 35.25 -18.80
CA TRP A 52 -4.27 34.58 -20.11
C TRP A 52 -5.73 34.35 -20.55
N LEU A 53 -6.64 34.24 -19.59
CA LEU A 53 -8.08 34.08 -19.82
C LEU A 53 -8.76 35.38 -20.31
N ASP A 54 -8.09 36.54 -20.21
CA ASP A 54 -8.58 37.81 -20.76
C ASP A 54 -8.58 37.84 -22.29
N ASN A 55 -7.89 36.89 -22.94
CA ASN A 55 -7.96 36.70 -24.39
C ASN A 55 -9.30 36.09 -24.85
N ALA A 56 -10.16 35.66 -23.92
CA ALA A 56 -11.47 35.10 -24.21
C ALA A 56 -12.59 36.16 -24.28
N LYS A 57 -12.27 37.46 -24.09
CA LYS A 57 -13.23 38.57 -24.10
C LYS A 57 -14.00 38.73 -25.41
N ASP A 58 -13.47 38.21 -26.51
CA ASP A 58 -14.10 38.28 -27.83
C ASP A 58 -15.36 37.41 -27.93
N GLU A 59 -15.43 36.33 -27.15
CA GLU A 59 -16.51 35.31 -27.22
C GLU A 59 -17.26 35.16 -25.88
N TYR A 60 -16.63 35.50 -24.75
CA TYR A 60 -17.16 35.29 -23.40
C TYR A 60 -17.30 36.61 -22.62
N THR A 61 -18.30 36.67 -21.73
CA THR A 61 -18.55 37.86 -20.90
C THR A 61 -17.50 38.02 -19.79
N GLU A 62 -17.23 39.26 -19.35
CA GLU A 62 -16.28 39.54 -18.26
C GLU A 62 -16.63 38.81 -16.95
N THR A 63 -17.92 38.61 -16.68
CA THR A 63 -18.40 37.83 -15.53
C THR A 63 -17.99 36.37 -15.63
N GLU A 64 -18.15 35.75 -16.79
CA GLU A 64 -17.76 34.35 -17.02
C GLU A 64 -16.26 34.16 -16.93
N ILE A 65 -15.48 35.10 -17.47
CA ILE A 65 -14.02 35.08 -17.39
C ILE A 65 -13.57 35.21 -15.93
N SER A 66 -14.20 36.09 -15.14
CA SER A 66 -13.90 36.28 -13.72
C SER A 66 -14.27 35.05 -12.87
N GLU A 67 -15.44 34.46 -13.09
CA GLU A 67 -15.87 33.22 -12.44
C GLU A 67 -14.91 32.08 -12.77
N MET A 68 -14.49 31.98 -14.03
CA MET A 68 -13.59 30.93 -14.49
C MET A 68 -12.17 31.12 -13.93
N LYS A 69 -11.67 32.37 -13.78
CA LYS A 69 -10.44 32.65 -13.00
C LYS A 69 -10.54 32.16 -11.56
N THR A 70 -11.67 32.42 -10.91
CA THR A 70 -11.91 31.99 -9.52
C THR A 70 -11.97 30.46 -9.43
N PHE A 71 -12.66 29.81 -10.37
CA PHE A 71 -12.77 28.36 -10.45
C PHE A 71 -11.39 27.69 -10.63
N LEU A 72 -10.53 28.22 -11.50
CA LEU A 72 -9.15 27.72 -11.67
C LEU A 72 -8.31 27.86 -10.40
N ASN A 73 -8.49 28.95 -9.63
CA ASN A 73 -7.84 29.10 -8.32
C ASN A 73 -8.33 28.03 -7.33
N VAL A 74 -9.62 27.72 -7.34
CA VAL A 74 -10.18 26.64 -6.51
C VAL A 74 -9.63 25.28 -6.94
N ILE A 75 -9.63 24.96 -8.24
CA ILE A 75 -9.03 23.71 -8.76
C ILE A 75 -7.59 23.59 -8.28
N THR A 76 -6.81 24.67 -8.36
CA THR A 76 -5.40 24.69 -7.93
C THR A 76 -5.27 24.28 -6.46
N VAL A 77 -6.10 24.80 -5.56
CA VAL A 77 -6.10 24.38 -4.15
C VAL A 77 -6.58 22.94 -3.98
N PHE A 78 -7.56 22.51 -4.78
CA PHE A 78 -8.10 21.15 -4.75
C PHE A 78 -7.13 20.09 -5.29
N THR A 79 -6.05 20.45 -5.99
CA THR A 79 -5.02 19.47 -6.40
C THR A 79 -4.37 18.74 -5.23
N ALA A 80 -4.34 19.34 -4.04
CA ALA A 80 -3.85 18.70 -2.82
C ALA A 80 -4.74 17.55 -2.33
N TYR A 81 -6.03 17.54 -2.71
CA TYR A 81 -7.00 16.55 -2.23
C TYR A 81 -6.72 15.12 -2.76
N PRO A 82 -6.51 14.89 -4.07
CA PRO A 82 -6.08 13.58 -4.55
C PRO A 82 -4.75 13.11 -3.94
N MET A 83 -3.80 14.03 -3.73
CA MET A 83 -2.51 13.70 -3.13
C MET A 83 -2.67 13.21 -1.69
N TYR A 84 -3.53 13.87 -0.90
CA TYR A 84 -3.86 13.43 0.46
C TYR A 84 -4.44 12.02 0.47
N TRP A 85 -5.42 11.73 -0.39
CA TRP A 85 -6.01 10.41 -0.48
C TRP A 85 -5.00 9.35 -0.93
N ALA A 86 -4.15 9.66 -1.90
CA ALA A 86 -3.09 8.74 -2.32
C ALA A 86 -2.12 8.37 -1.19
N LEU A 87 -1.84 9.31 -0.28
CA LEU A 87 -1.05 9.05 0.93
C LEU A 87 -1.82 8.23 1.97
N TYR A 88 -3.11 8.50 2.15
CA TYR A 88 -3.94 7.78 3.11
C TYR A 88 -4.20 6.31 2.73
N GLU A 89 -4.33 6.03 1.43
CA GLU A 89 -4.54 4.68 0.90
C GLU A 89 -3.30 3.76 1.03
N GLN A 90 -2.21 4.21 1.67
CA GLN A 90 -1.04 3.39 1.97
C GLN A 90 -1.23 2.43 3.16
N SER A 91 -2.44 2.31 3.69
CA SER A 91 -2.78 1.43 4.83
C SER A 91 -2.22 0.01 4.69
N SER A 92 -2.28 -0.59 3.48
CA SER A 92 -1.73 -1.93 3.22
C SER A 92 -0.21 -2.03 3.47
N ARG A 93 0.55 -0.96 3.19
CA ARG A 93 2.00 -0.91 3.42
C ARG A 93 2.31 -0.85 4.91
N TRP A 94 1.52 -0.11 5.68
CA TRP A 94 1.70 -0.04 7.13
C TRP A 94 1.31 -1.36 7.82
N THR A 95 0.28 -2.06 7.32
CA THR A 95 -0.02 -3.41 7.80
C THR A 95 1.13 -4.37 7.52
N LEU A 96 1.72 -4.34 6.32
CA LEU A 96 2.90 -5.14 5.99
C LEU A 96 4.10 -4.78 6.88
N GLN A 97 4.35 -3.49 7.11
CA GLN A 97 5.39 -3.04 8.03
C GLN A 97 5.15 -3.61 9.45
N ALA A 98 3.91 -3.59 9.93
CA ALA A 98 3.54 -4.15 11.23
C ALA A 98 3.69 -5.68 11.31
N THR A 99 3.54 -6.44 10.21
CA THR A 99 3.83 -7.89 10.21
C THR A 99 5.29 -8.22 10.45
N LEU A 100 6.20 -7.28 10.20
CA LEU A 100 7.63 -7.42 10.41
C LEU A 100 8.07 -6.96 11.82
N MET A 101 7.13 -6.52 12.66
CA MET A 101 7.39 -6.05 14.02
C MET A 101 6.88 -7.05 15.06
N ASP A 102 7.44 -6.99 16.27
CA ASP A 102 6.85 -7.70 17.40
C ASP A 102 5.58 -6.97 17.86
N GLY A 103 4.44 -7.65 17.74
CA GLY A 103 3.13 -7.18 18.19
C GLY A 103 2.82 -7.52 19.64
N ARG A 104 3.76 -8.09 20.41
CA ARG A 104 3.55 -8.47 21.82
C ARG A 104 3.63 -7.25 22.73
N LEU A 105 2.58 -7.06 23.53
CA LEU A 105 2.55 -6.10 24.63
C LEU A 105 2.94 -6.83 25.91
N GLU A 106 4.22 -6.75 26.28
CA GLU A 106 4.77 -7.41 27.47
C GLU A 106 4.01 -7.08 28.76
N TYR A 107 3.46 -5.87 28.86
CA TYR A 107 2.70 -5.42 30.04
C TYR A 107 1.29 -6.05 30.16
N LEU A 108 0.71 -6.50 29.05
CA LEU A 108 -0.68 -6.97 28.97
C LEU A 108 -0.81 -8.46 28.62
N ASP A 109 0.31 -9.16 28.45
CA ASP A 109 0.40 -10.54 27.96
C ASP A 109 -0.51 -10.80 26.74
N TRP A 110 -0.59 -9.80 25.86
CA TRP A 110 -1.48 -9.79 24.72
C TRP A 110 -0.71 -9.42 23.46
N SER A 111 -1.00 -10.11 22.36
CA SER A 111 -0.37 -9.86 21.06
C SER A 111 -1.37 -9.25 20.09
N ILE A 112 -1.04 -8.06 19.59
CA ILE A 112 -1.80 -7.36 18.55
C ILE A 112 -1.36 -7.92 17.19
N LYS A 113 -2.32 -8.42 16.42
CA LYS A 113 -2.07 -8.84 15.04
C LYS A 113 -1.93 -7.62 14.13
N ALA A 114 -1.09 -7.70 13.11
CA ALA A 114 -0.86 -6.60 12.18
C ALA A 114 -2.15 -6.04 11.56
N ASP A 115 -3.09 -6.89 11.16
CA ASP A 115 -4.39 -6.47 10.59
C ASP A 115 -5.25 -5.65 11.58
N GLN A 116 -5.05 -5.84 12.89
CA GLN A 116 -5.76 -5.09 13.92
C GLN A 116 -5.23 -3.65 14.07
N MET A 117 -4.09 -3.31 13.46
CA MET A 117 -3.56 -1.94 13.49
C MET A 117 -4.54 -0.93 12.86
N GLN A 118 -5.33 -1.34 11.87
CA GLN A 118 -6.33 -0.46 11.24
C GLN A 118 -7.49 -0.10 12.19
N MET A 119 -7.79 -0.97 13.17
CA MET A 119 -8.76 -0.68 14.22
C MET A 119 -8.26 0.47 15.11
N ILE A 120 -6.96 0.46 15.44
CA ILE A 120 -6.32 1.49 16.25
C ILE A 120 -6.42 2.85 15.56
N THR A 121 -6.14 2.93 14.25
CA THR A 121 -6.32 4.16 13.45
C THR A 121 -7.73 4.73 13.56
N SER A 122 -8.76 3.87 13.52
CA SER A 122 -10.16 4.29 13.61
C SER A 122 -10.51 4.84 15.01
N ILE A 123 -9.98 4.22 16.07
CA ILE A 123 -10.15 4.69 17.45
C ILE A 123 -9.47 6.05 17.64
N PHE A 124 -8.21 6.18 17.20
CA PHE A 124 -7.51 7.46 17.26
C PHE A 124 -8.21 8.55 16.45
N GLY A 125 -8.78 8.22 15.29
CA GLY A 125 -9.58 9.15 14.51
C GLY A 125 -10.75 9.73 15.31
N LEU A 126 -11.46 8.88 16.06
CA LEU A 126 -12.56 9.33 16.91
C LEU A 126 -12.07 10.17 18.11
N VAL A 127 -11.02 9.73 18.79
CA VAL A 127 -10.44 10.45 19.93
C VAL A 127 -9.91 11.82 19.50
N PHE A 128 -9.18 11.88 18.39
CA PHE A 128 -8.68 13.13 17.84
C PHE A 128 -9.81 14.03 17.35
N LEU A 129 -10.89 13.49 16.79
CA LEU A 129 -12.05 14.32 16.44
C LEU A 129 -12.60 15.08 17.66
N PHE A 130 -12.76 14.39 18.80
CA PHE A 130 -13.19 15.05 20.03
C PHE A 130 -12.12 16.03 20.55
N LEU A 131 -10.85 15.61 20.60
CA LEU A 131 -9.76 16.44 21.10
C LEU A 131 -9.58 17.73 20.28
N PHE A 132 -9.64 17.65 18.96
CA PHE A 132 -9.48 18.81 18.08
C PHE A 132 -10.64 19.78 18.23
N ASN A 133 -11.88 19.27 18.28
CA ASN A 133 -13.07 20.11 18.42
C ASN A 133 -13.13 20.85 19.76
N TYR A 134 -12.85 20.17 20.88
CA TYR A 134 -12.99 20.77 22.20
C TYR A 134 -11.72 21.47 22.72
N THR A 135 -10.53 21.01 22.31
CA THR A 135 -9.27 21.46 22.91
C THR A 135 -8.35 22.13 21.89
N LEU A 136 -8.04 21.46 20.78
CA LEU A 136 -6.98 21.92 19.88
C LEU A 136 -7.37 23.17 19.08
N TYR A 137 -8.57 23.20 18.46
CA TYR A 137 -9.03 24.36 17.70
C TYR A 137 -9.18 25.64 18.54
N PRO A 138 -9.74 25.63 19.77
CA PRO A 138 -9.77 26.84 20.58
C PRO A 138 -8.37 27.31 20.99
N LEU A 139 -7.41 26.40 21.22
CA LEU A 139 -6.01 26.76 21.47
C LEU A 139 -5.33 27.36 20.23
N LEU A 140 -5.49 26.74 19.06
CA LEU A 140 -4.98 27.25 17.79
C LEU A 140 -5.55 28.64 17.46
N LYS A 141 -6.82 28.88 17.79
CA LYS A 141 -7.47 30.19 17.65
C LYS A 141 -6.83 31.27 18.54
N LYS A 142 -6.36 30.89 19.74
CA LYS A 142 -5.60 31.78 20.65
C LYS A 142 -4.20 32.09 20.10
N LEU A 143 -3.57 31.12 19.43
CA LEU A 143 -2.26 31.27 18.77
C LEU A 143 -2.34 32.01 17.42
N GLY A 144 -3.53 32.43 16.97
CA GLY A 144 -3.73 33.19 15.74
C GLY A 144 -4.00 32.36 14.49
N VAL A 145 -4.08 31.03 14.61
CA VAL A 145 -4.47 30.14 13.51
C VAL A 145 -6.00 30.07 13.46
N ARG A 146 -6.58 30.70 12.44
CA ARG A 146 -8.05 30.84 12.31
C ARG A 146 -8.59 30.42 10.96
N LYS A 147 -7.77 30.47 9.91
CA LYS A 147 -8.22 30.20 8.55
C LYS A 147 -8.24 28.68 8.32
N PRO A 148 -9.28 28.13 7.67
CA PRO A 148 -9.33 26.71 7.32
C PRO A 148 -8.08 26.23 6.56
N LEU A 149 -7.54 27.07 5.67
CA LEU A 149 -6.34 26.75 4.90
C LEU A 149 -5.11 26.56 5.78
N GLN A 150 -4.98 27.32 6.88
CA GLN A 150 -3.84 27.17 7.81
C GLN A 150 -3.92 25.84 8.57
N ASN A 151 -5.12 25.38 8.92
CA ASN A 151 -5.32 24.09 9.58
C ASN A 151 -4.93 22.93 8.66
N ILE A 152 -5.27 23.03 7.37
CA ILE A 152 -4.86 22.04 6.36
C ILE A 152 -3.33 22.01 6.28
N THR A 153 -2.66 23.15 6.13
CA THR A 153 -1.19 23.21 6.07
C THR A 153 -0.54 22.62 7.33
N LEU A 154 -1.04 22.97 8.53
CA LEU A 154 -0.52 22.42 9.78
C LEU A 154 -0.65 20.90 9.85
N SER A 155 -1.82 20.36 9.44
CA SER A 155 -2.06 18.92 9.39
C SER A 155 -1.14 18.23 8.38
N SER A 156 -0.88 18.85 7.23
CA SER A 156 0.05 18.33 6.24
C SER A 156 1.48 18.29 6.76
N CYS A 157 1.94 19.33 7.47
CA CYS A 157 3.25 19.32 8.12
C CYS A 157 3.37 18.18 9.14
N LEU A 158 2.32 17.96 9.96
CA LEU A 158 2.30 16.86 10.92
C LEU A 158 2.30 15.50 10.23
N ALA A 159 1.60 15.36 9.11
CA ALA A 159 1.62 14.14 8.30
C ALA A 159 3.03 13.84 7.77
N VAL A 160 3.76 14.85 7.26
CA VAL A 160 5.15 14.67 6.80
C VAL A 160 6.04 14.16 7.94
N ILE A 161 5.89 14.70 9.15
CA ILE A 161 6.62 14.22 10.33
C ILE A 161 6.27 12.75 10.61
N GLY A 162 5.00 12.37 10.53
CA GLY A 162 4.56 10.98 10.67
C GLY A 162 5.20 10.04 9.63
N PHE A 163 5.28 10.45 8.37
CA PHE A 163 5.95 9.68 7.32
C PHE A 163 7.46 9.54 7.56
N ILE A 164 8.11 10.57 8.12
CA ILE A 164 9.52 10.47 8.52
C ILE A 164 9.70 9.40 9.60
N PHE A 165 8.84 9.37 10.62
CA PHE A 165 8.88 8.33 11.64
C PHE A 165 8.63 6.93 11.06
N ALA A 166 7.66 6.77 10.17
CA ALA A 166 7.41 5.50 9.49
C ALA A 166 8.62 5.02 8.65
N ALA A 167 9.32 5.95 8.00
CA ALA A 167 10.53 5.66 7.24
C ALA A 167 11.70 5.26 8.15
N LEU A 168 11.93 6.01 9.25
CA LEU A 168 12.95 5.67 10.25
C LEU A 168 12.70 4.29 10.86
N LEU A 169 11.44 3.99 11.18
CA LEU A 169 11.04 2.68 11.68
C LEU A 169 11.31 1.58 10.64
N GLN A 170 11.06 1.84 9.35
CA GLN A 170 11.38 0.88 8.29
C GLN A 170 12.87 0.61 8.18
N PHE A 171 13.72 1.61 8.38
CA PHE A 171 15.17 1.41 8.41
C PHE A 171 15.59 0.49 9.54
N GLU A 172 15.01 0.66 10.73
CA GLU A 172 15.29 -0.20 11.89
C GLU A 172 14.81 -1.64 11.66
N ILE A 173 13.57 -1.81 11.18
CA ILE A 173 13.00 -3.13 10.83
C ILE A 173 13.84 -3.83 9.78
N ASN A 174 14.38 -3.07 8.83
CA ASN A 174 15.16 -3.65 7.76
C ASN A 174 16.48 -4.25 8.24
N GLY A 175 17.01 -3.79 9.38
CA GLY A 175 18.21 -4.29 10.03
C GLY A 175 19.45 -4.32 9.15
N ASP A 176 20.50 -4.97 9.63
CA ASP A 176 21.61 -5.43 8.80
C ASP A 176 21.14 -6.64 7.96
N ASP A 177 21.57 -6.72 6.69
CA ASP A 177 21.29 -7.86 5.83
C ASP A 177 21.66 -9.15 6.58
N PRO A 178 20.82 -10.21 6.57
CA PRO A 178 21.05 -11.37 7.43
C PRO A 178 22.31 -12.10 6.96
N VAL A 179 23.43 -11.86 7.64
CA VAL A 179 24.72 -12.48 7.30
C VAL A 179 24.63 -13.97 7.56
N ILE A 180 24.76 -14.78 6.50
CA ILE A 180 24.85 -16.24 6.65
C ILE A 180 26.26 -16.54 7.21
N PRO A 181 26.37 -17.29 8.31
CA PRO A 181 27.68 -17.69 8.84
C PRO A 181 28.53 -18.40 7.78
N PRO A 182 29.86 -18.24 7.80
CA PRO A 182 30.73 -19.01 6.90
C PRO A 182 30.53 -20.51 7.16
N LYS A 183 30.48 -21.31 6.09
CA LYS A 183 30.15 -22.76 6.08
C LYS A 183 28.68 -23.14 6.27
N GLU A 184 27.77 -22.18 6.37
CA GLU A 184 26.33 -22.43 6.36
C GLU A 184 25.71 -21.95 5.06
N GLY A 185 24.68 -22.65 4.58
CA GLY A 185 23.78 -22.23 3.53
C GLY A 185 22.35 -22.22 4.06
N ARG A 186 21.53 -21.28 3.57
CA ARG A 186 20.11 -21.21 3.92
C ARG A 186 19.25 -21.74 2.78
N LEU A 187 18.32 -22.62 3.13
CA LEU A 187 17.33 -23.18 2.21
C LEU A 187 15.93 -22.79 2.70
N ASN A 188 15.17 -22.13 1.84
CA ASN A 188 13.75 -21.86 2.09
C ASN A 188 12.87 -22.72 1.19
N ILE A 189 11.86 -23.36 1.77
CA ILE A 189 10.87 -24.13 1.02
C ILE A 189 9.49 -23.55 1.33
N TYR A 190 8.79 -23.10 0.30
CA TYR A 190 7.45 -22.53 0.37
C TYR A 190 6.42 -23.54 -0.09
N ASN A 191 5.38 -23.77 0.73
CA ASN A 191 4.25 -24.60 0.37
C ASN A 191 3.21 -23.79 -0.41
N GLY A 192 2.98 -24.12 -1.68
CA GLY A 192 1.90 -23.52 -2.48
C GLY A 192 0.53 -24.15 -2.28
N PHE A 193 0.41 -25.18 -1.43
CA PHE A 193 -0.84 -25.92 -1.21
C PHE A 193 -1.54 -25.54 0.10
N ASP A 194 -2.86 -25.74 0.14
CA ASP A 194 -3.76 -25.49 1.26
C ASP A 194 -3.75 -26.62 2.31
N CYS A 195 -2.74 -27.50 2.27
CA CYS A 195 -2.63 -28.68 3.10
C CYS A 195 -1.20 -28.86 3.64
N ASN A 196 -1.06 -29.70 4.67
CA ASN A 196 0.25 -29.99 5.26
C ASN A 196 1.06 -30.92 4.35
N VAL A 197 2.37 -30.67 4.28
CA VAL A 197 3.34 -31.50 3.57
C VAL A 197 4.39 -31.97 4.57
N ILE A 198 4.63 -33.28 4.61
CA ILE A 198 5.65 -33.90 5.44
C ILE A 198 6.92 -34.00 4.59
N LEU A 199 7.99 -33.39 5.07
CA LEU A 199 9.31 -33.49 4.46
C LEU A 199 10.02 -34.68 5.13
N HIS A 200 10.65 -35.52 4.33
CA HIS A 200 11.51 -36.58 4.81
C HIS A 200 12.86 -36.43 4.12
N SER A 201 13.88 -36.10 4.91
CA SER A 201 15.25 -36.07 4.47
C SER A 201 16.14 -36.75 5.52
N PRO A 202 17.08 -37.60 5.10
CA PRO A 202 18.04 -38.20 6.03
C PRO A 202 19.04 -37.18 6.58
N THR A 203 19.22 -36.04 5.91
CA THR A 203 20.21 -35.01 6.26
C THR A 203 19.55 -33.75 6.82
N LEU A 204 18.42 -33.31 6.26
CA LEU A 204 17.66 -32.17 6.75
C LEU A 204 16.67 -32.65 7.81
N HIS A 205 16.90 -32.30 9.07
CA HIS A 205 16.03 -32.65 10.21
C HIS A 205 14.73 -31.81 10.17
N VAL A 206 13.88 -32.09 9.19
CA VAL A 206 12.68 -31.31 8.88
C VAL A 206 11.51 -32.25 8.74
N ASP A 207 10.48 -32.08 9.56
CA ASP A 207 9.39 -33.06 9.66
C ASP A 207 8.03 -32.57 9.13
N LYS A 208 7.74 -31.25 9.17
CA LYS A 208 6.41 -30.75 8.79
C LYS A 208 6.46 -29.33 8.24
N LEU A 209 5.73 -29.14 7.14
CA LEU A 209 5.47 -27.86 6.51
C LEU A 209 3.95 -27.64 6.44
N GLY A 210 3.43 -26.59 7.08
CA GLY A 210 2.00 -26.30 7.12
C GLY A 210 1.44 -25.76 5.80
N ALA A 211 0.11 -25.69 5.71
CA ALA A 211 -0.61 -25.13 4.56
C ALA A 211 -0.24 -23.67 4.32
N LEU A 212 0.21 -23.34 3.10
CA LEU A 212 0.66 -21.98 2.70
C LEU A 212 1.79 -21.40 3.57
N GLU A 213 2.55 -22.25 4.27
CA GLU A 213 3.66 -21.83 5.11
C GLU A 213 5.02 -21.95 4.39
N MET A 214 6.04 -21.35 4.98
CA MET A 214 7.43 -21.48 4.59
C MET A 214 8.22 -22.14 5.72
N ILE A 215 9.18 -23.00 5.37
CA ILE A 215 10.21 -23.48 6.29
C ILE A 215 11.58 -22.96 5.89
N ASN A 216 12.34 -22.51 6.89
CA ASN A 216 13.74 -22.11 6.75
C ASN A 216 14.62 -23.19 7.36
N VAL A 217 15.62 -23.64 6.60
CA VAL A 217 16.54 -24.70 7.01
C VAL A 217 17.96 -24.22 6.83
N ASN A 218 18.72 -24.23 7.93
CA ASN A 218 20.15 -24.00 7.90
C ASN A 218 20.85 -25.34 7.70
N TYR A 219 21.72 -25.42 6.69
CA TYR A 219 22.48 -26.62 6.38
C TYR A 219 23.94 -26.26 6.16
N MET A 220 24.85 -27.14 6.60
CA MET A 220 26.30 -26.96 6.43
C MET A 220 26.76 -27.83 5.26
N PRO A 221 26.87 -27.28 4.03
CA PRO A 221 27.30 -28.06 2.89
C PRO A 221 28.78 -28.42 2.99
N ILE A 222 29.13 -29.62 2.55
CA ILE A 222 30.51 -30.14 2.52
C ILE A 222 31.31 -29.49 1.37
N SER A 223 30.62 -29.11 0.29
CA SER A 223 31.14 -28.43 -0.89
C SER A 223 30.52 -27.03 -1.06
N GLN A 224 31.06 -26.23 -1.99
CA GLN A 224 30.52 -24.89 -2.28
C GLN A 224 29.04 -24.93 -2.68
N GLU A 225 28.64 -25.96 -3.42
CA GLU A 225 27.24 -26.32 -3.66
C GLU A 225 27.07 -27.82 -3.41
N GLU A 226 26.01 -28.20 -2.71
CA GLU A 226 25.66 -29.58 -2.40
C GLU A 226 24.20 -29.85 -2.78
N ILE A 227 23.95 -31.01 -3.38
CA ILE A 227 22.61 -31.46 -3.77
C ILE A 227 22.12 -32.43 -2.71
N VAL A 228 20.97 -32.12 -2.09
CA VAL A 228 20.34 -32.94 -1.06
C VAL A 228 19.05 -33.53 -1.60
N GLU A 229 18.86 -34.83 -1.43
CA GLU A 229 17.60 -35.50 -1.75
C GLU A 229 16.56 -35.28 -0.65
N ILE A 230 15.35 -34.93 -1.06
CA ILE A 230 14.21 -34.77 -0.18
C ILE A 230 13.01 -35.55 -0.72
N LYS A 231 12.25 -36.15 0.19
CA LYS A 231 11.01 -36.83 -0.10
C LYS A 231 9.86 -36.05 0.50
N LEU A 232 8.88 -35.71 -0.32
CA LEU A 232 7.70 -34.96 0.08
C LEU A 232 6.50 -35.90 0.10
N GLN A 233 5.79 -35.92 1.21
CA GLN A 233 4.55 -36.66 1.37
C GLN A 233 3.40 -35.70 1.68
N PHE A 234 2.35 -35.77 0.87
CA PHE A 234 1.19 -34.89 0.97
C PHE A 234 0.12 -35.51 1.86
N ASP A 235 -0.54 -34.68 2.65
CA ASP A 235 -1.69 -35.10 3.45
C ASP A 235 -2.91 -35.41 2.56
N ALA A 236 -3.80 -36.29 3.00
CA ALA A 236 -5.00 -36.68 2.26
C ALA A 236 -6.01 -35.52 2.11
N ALA A 237 -5.86 -34.46 2.90
CA ALA A 237 -6.68 -33.26 2.83
C ALA A 237 -6.37 -32.35 1.62
N CYS A 238 -5.31 -32.62 0.85
CA CYS A 238 -4.93 -31.81 -0.31
C CYS A 238 -5.93 -31.99 -1.47
N THR A 239 -6.74 -30.97 -1.73
CA THR A 239 -7.79 -31.01 -2.77
C THR A 239 -7.25 -31.11 -4.20
N PHE A 240 -6.02 -30.67 -4.42
CA PHE A 240 -5.39 -30.55 -5.75
C PHE A 240 -4.28 -31.57 -6.02
N VAL A 241 -4.06 -32.51 -5.09
CA VAL A 241 -3.03 -33.56 -5.17
C VAL A 241 -3.71 -34.93 -5.30
N PRO A 242 -3.28 -35.81 -6.22
CA PRO A 242 -3.79 -37.17 -6.27
C PRO A 242 -3.49 -37.93 -4.96
N GLU A 243 -4.36 -38.86 -4.56
CA GLU A 243 -4.19 -39.60 -3.30
C GLU A 243 -2.83 -40.34 -3.22
N ASN A 244 -2.16 -40.24 -2.06
CA ASN A 244 -0.91 -40.93 -1.72
C ASN A 244 0.29 -40.69 -2.66
N VAL A 245 0.38 -39.52 -3.29
CA VAL A 245 1.56 -39.16 -4.06
C VAL A 245 2.72 -38.83 -3.12
N THR A 246 3.87 -39.47 -3.36
CA THR A 246 5.15 -39.07 -2.79
C THR A 246 6.03 -38.50 -3.90
N LEU A 247 6.60 -37.33 -3.67
CA LEU A 247 7.48 -36.66 -4.62
C LEU A 247 8.92 -36.74 -4.11
N ASN A 248 9.76 -37.47 -4.82
CA ASN A 248 11.21 -37.46 -4.59
C ASN A 248 11.80 -36.36 -5.45
N THR A 249 12.46 -35.39 -4.83
CA THR A 249 13.11 -34.28 -5.53
C THR A 249 14.43 -33.94 -4.87
N THR A 250 15.21 -33.07 -5.52
CA THR A 250 16.50 -32.63 -5.02
C THR A 250 16.48 -31.12 -4.79
N VAL A 251 17.18 -30.68 -3.76
CA VAL A 251 17.39 -29.27 -3.42
C VAL A 251 18.87 -28.98 -3.40
N THR A 252 19.27 -27.83 -3.93
CA THR A 252 20.66 -27.36 -3.87
C THR A 252 20.82 -26.42 -2.70
N VAL A 253 21.86 -26.63 -1.91
CA VAL A 253 22.29 -25.71 -0.86
C VAL A 253 23.70 -25.24 -1.16
N ALA A 254 23.96 -23.95 -1.02
CA ALA A 254 25.25 -23.34 -1.32
C ALA A 254 25.81 -22.58 -0.11
N GLU A 255 27.12 -22.67 0.10
CA GLU A 255 27.80 -22.01 1.22
C GLU A 255 27.69 -20.48 1.12
N GLY A 256 27.28 -19.82 2.21
CA GLY A 256 27.15 -18.37 2.29
C GLY A 256 26.07 -17.79 1.38
N LYS A 257 25.15 -18.63 0.88
CA LYS A 257 24.06 -18.25 -0.02
C LYS A 257 22.72 -18.76 0.50
N GLU A 258 21.67 -18.04 0.12
CA GLU A 258 20.29 -18.42 0.37
C GLU A 258 19.64 -18.84 -0.96
N ILE A 259 18.85 -19.92 -0.93
CA ILE A 259 18.16 -20.44 -2.10
C ILE A 259 16.72 -20.79 -1.71
N SER A 260 15.76 -20.26 -2.47
CA SER A 260 14.34 -20.50 -2.25
C SER A 260 13.75 -21.48 -3.27
N TYR A 261 12.87 -22.35 -2.81
CA TYR A 261 12.10 -23.27 -3.62
C TYR A 261 10.61 -23.10 -3.36
N TYR A 262 9.82 -23.08 -4.43
CA TYR A 262 8.38 -22.98 -4.37
C TYR A 262 7.74 -24.29 -4.82
N LEU A 263 6.93 -24.87 -3.94
CA LEU A 263 6.19 -26.09 -4.22
C LEU A 263 4.91 -25.72 -4.96
N THR A 264 4.83 -26.08 -6.24
CA THR A 264 3.74 -25.69 -7.12
C THR A 264 3.23 -26.85 -7.95
N ARG A 265 2.09 -26.62 -8.59
CA ARG A 265 1.53 -27.51 -9.57
C ARG A 265 1.93 -27.03 -10.97
N SER A 266 2.61 -27.90 -11.72
CA SER A 266 3.00 -27.62 -13.11
C SER A 266 1.89 -28.05 -14.08
N ASN A 267 1.21 -29.18 -13.80
CA ASN A 267 0.06 -29.66 -14.58
C ASN A 267 -1.02 -30.31 -13.71
N LEU A 268 -2.15 -30.72 -14.32
CA LEU A 268 -3.27 -31.35 -13.61
C LEU A 268 -2.88 -32.59 -12.77
N THR A 269 -1.74 -33.21 -13.01
CA THR A 269 -1.28 -34.40 -12.27
C THR A 269 0.14 -34.31 -11.76
N THR A 270 0.90 -33.26 -12.10
CA THR A 270 2.31 -33.14 -11.75
C THR A 270 2.55 -32.01 -10.77
N ILE A 271 3.15 -32.37 -9.65
CA ILE A 271 3.65 -31.46 -8.62
C ILE A 271 5.14 -31.28 -8.88
N GLU A 272 5.61 -30.04 -8.80
CA GLU A 272 7.00 -29.70 -9.05
C GLU A 272 7.49 -28.77 -7.94
N LEU A 273 8.73 -28.99 -7.51
CA LEU A 273 9.44 -28.07 -6.64
C LEU A 273 10.34 -27.20 -7.50
N THR A 274 9.89 -25.97 -7.79
CA THR A 274 10.62 -25.05 -8.66
C THR A 274 11.57 -24.18 -7.85
N ARG A 275 12.83 -24.10 -8.29
CA ARG A 275 13.82 -23.17 -7.73
C ARG A 275 13.47 -21.73 -8.15
N ILE A 276 13.51 -20.79 -7.21
CA ILE A 276 13.34 -19.37 -7.48
C ILE A 276 14.72 -18.76 -7.74
N GLY A 277 14.96 -18.27 -8.96
CA GLY A 277 16.21 -17.61 -9.32
C GLY A 277 17.46 -18.51 -9.23
N ILE A 278 18.62 -17.86 -9.08
CA ILE A 278 19.92 -18.54 -8.93
C ILE A 278 20.32 -18.53 -7.45
N TYR A 279 20.45 -17.36 -6.85
CA TYR A 279 20.61 -17.21 -5.40
C TYR A 279 19.66 -16.12 -4.94
N ASP A 280 19.07 -16.29 -3.77
CA ASP A 280 18.25 -15.27 -3.16
C ASP A 280 19.16 -14.10 -2.80
N ASN A 281 18.86 -12.93 -3.35
CA ASN A 281 19.66 -11.77 -3.07
C ASN A 281 19.27 -11.20 -1.70
N LEU A 282 20.01 -11.61 -0.68
CA LEU A 282 19.90 -11.06 0.66
C LEU A 282 20.36 -9.60 0.76
N THR A 283 21.17 -9.13 -0.19
CA THR A 283 21.51 -7.70 -0.21
C THR A 283 20.29 -6.93 -0.67
N LYS A 284 19.62 -6.28 0.29
CA LYS A 284 18.58 -5.31 -0.05
C LYS A 284 19.28 -4.22 -0.85
N ASN A 285 18.92 -4.10 -2.13
CA ASN A 285 19.36 -2.97 -2.92
C ASN A 285 19.04 -1.70 -2.10
N LYS A 286 19.93 -0.71 -2.02
CA LYS A 286 19.73 0.55 -1.27
C LYS A 286 18.43 1.29 -1.65
N HIS A 287 17.72 0.81 -2.67
CA HIS A 287 16.47 1.33 -3.20
C HIS A 287 15.25 0.42 -2.90
N GLY A 288 15.37 -0.58 -2.04
CA GLY A 288 14.23 -1.29 -1.42
C GLY A 288 13.45 -2.24 -2.32
N ASN A 289 13.94 -2.57 -3.52
CA ASN A 289 13.34 -3.62 -4.35
C ASN A 289 14.08 -4.95 -4.10
N PRO A 290 13.49 -5.91 -3.36
CA PRO A 290 13.93 -7.29 -3.47
C PRO A 290 13.64 -7.75 -4.90
N ILE A 291 14.69 -8.14 -5.62
CA ILE A 291 14.55 -8.88 -6.87
C ILE A 291 14.34 -10.33 -6.44
N LEU A 292 13.08 -10.77 -6.46
CA LEU A 292 12.71 -12.19 -6.45
C LEU A 292 12.98 -12.77 -7.85
#